data_AF-A0A397VFR7-F1
#
_entry.id   AF-A0A397VFR7-F1
#
_cell.length_a   1.000
_cell.length_b   1.000
_cell.length_c   1.000
_cell.angle_alpha   90.00
_cell.angle_beta   90.00
_cell.angle_gamma   90.00
#
_symmetry.space_group_name_H-M   'P 1'
#
loop_
_entity.id
_entity.type
_entity.pdbx_description
1 polymer ?
#
loop_
_entity_poly.entity_id
_entity_poly.type
_entity_poly.pdbx_seq_one_letter_code
_entity_poly.pdbx_strand_id
1 'polypeptide(L)' 'ITTDYCVNYFNKSTPNNPSVAYYSYGASTNVPIWSPLYFPYQIIKEKEGPNDGLVSVKSAQCGKYIGTVECDHWDLTN' A
#
# COMPACT_ATOMS: atom_id res chain seq x y z
N ILE A 1 11.94 0.52 2.28
CA ILE A 1 11.43 -0.75 1.72
C ILE A 1 11.52 -0.66 0.20
N THR A 2 11.84 -1.76 -0.50
CA THR A 2 11.89 -1.80 -1.97
C THR A 2 10.99 -2.88 -2.54
N THR A 3 10.41 -2.64 -3.70
CA THR A 3 9.53 -3.61 -4.39
C THR A 3 10.26 -4.91 -4.70
N ASP A 4 11.52 -4.83 -5.13
CA ASP A 4 12.36 -6.00 -5.43
C ASP A 4 12.52 -6.91 -4.20
N TYR A 5 12.89 -6.34 -3.05
CA TYR A 5 13.05 -7.12 -1.83
C TYR A 5 11.74 -7.78 -1.39
N CYS A 6 10.62 -7.05 -1.44
CA CYS A 6 9.31 -7.60 -1.07
C CYS A 6 8.90 -8.76 -1.98
N VAL A 7 8.99 -8.59 -3.29
CA VAL A 7 8.54 -9.59 -4.29
C VAL A 7 9.50 -10.77 -4.35
N ASN A 8 10.81 -10.51 -4.39
CA ASN A 8 11.80 -11.54 -4.68
C ASN A 8 12.34 -12.25 -3.45
N TYR A 9 12.20 -11.67 -2.26
CA TYR A 9 12.70 -12.26 -1.01
C TYR A 9 11.58 -12.46 0.02
N PHE A 10 11.04 -11.37 0.58
CA PHE A 10 10.17 -11.45 1.76
C PHE A 10 8.88 -12.26 1.53
N ASN A 11 8.15 -11.98 0.44
CA ASN A 11 6.89 -12.70 0.15
C ASN A 11 7.13 -14.19 -0.13
N LYS A 12 8.29 -14.56 -0.67
CA LYS A 12 8.65 -15.96 -0.93
C LYS A 12 9.08 -16.69 0.34
N SER A 13 9.74 -16.00 1.27
CA SER A 13 10.17 -16.58 2.55
C SER A 13 9.08 -16.59 3.62
N THR A 14 7.97 -15.88 3.41
CA THR A 14 6.89 -15.72 4.39
C THR A 14 5.53 -16.14 3.80
N PRO A 15 5.31 -17.44 3.53
CA PRO A 15 4.04 -17.91 3.01
C PRO A 15 2.92 -17.80 4.08
N ASN A 16 1.70 -17.56 3.64
CA ASN A 16 0.53 -17.52 4.51
C ASN A 16 0.25 -18.90 5.14
N ASN A 17 -0.10 -18.91 6.43
CA ASN A 17 -0.54 -20.13 7.10
C ASN A 17 -2.01 -20.43 6.73
N PRO A 18 -2.34 -21.66 6.29
CA PRO A 18 -3.70 -22.01 5.85
C PRO A 18 -4.76 -21.94 6.96
N SER A 19 -4.37 -21.94 8.24
CA SER A 19 -5.30 -21.86 9.39
C SER A 19 -5.59 -20.42 9.85
N VAL A 20 -4.99 -19.42 9.19
CA VAL A 20 -5.11 -18.00 9.58
C VAL A 20 -5.90 -17.26 8.51
N ALA A 21 -6.89 -16.48 8.94
CA ALA A 21 -7.61 -15.57 8.06
C ALA A 21 -6.85 -14.24 7.97
N TYR A 22 -6.45 -13.87 6.75
CA TYR A 22 -5.75 -12.62 6.47
C TYR A 22 -6.70 -11.63 5.79
N TYR A 23 -6.70 -10.39 6.27
CA TYR A 23 -7.51 -9.31 5.74
C TYR A 23 -6.65 -8.07 5.52
N SER A 24 -6.99 -7.28 4.51
CA SER A 24 -6.29 -6.03 4.24
C SER A 24 -7.25 -4.92 3.81
N TYR A 25 -6.85 -3.71 4.13
CA TYR A 25 -7.38 -2.48 3.57
C TYR A 25 -6.24 -1.73 2.89
N GLY A 26 -6.56 -0.98 1.84
CA GLY A 26 -5.64 0.01 1.28
C GLY A 26 -6.14 1.42 1.62
N ALA A 27 -5.32 2.41 1.31
CA ALA A 27 -5.70 3.80 1.37
C ALA A 27 -5.40 4.48 0.04
N SER A 28 -6.21 5.48 -0.32
CA SER A 28 -5.88 6.37 -1.42
C SER A 28 -6.58 7.71 -1.28
N THR A 29 -5.84 8.77 -1.57
CA THR A 29 -6.38 10.13 -1.64
C THR A 29 -5.60 10.97 -2.64
N ASN A 30 -6.04 12.19 -2.90
CA ASN A 30 -5.25 13.19 -3.59
C ASN A 30 -4.34 13.90 -2.58
N VAL A 31 -3.05 13.55 -2.61
CA VAL A 31 -2.06 14.17 -1.73
C VAL A 31 -1.77 15.61 -2.21
N PRO A 32 -1.90 16.64 -1.35
CA PRO A 32 -1.62 18.03 -1.70
C PRO A 32 -0.15 18.26 -2.04
N ILE A 33 0.16 19.23 -2.93
CA ILE A 33 1.54 19.56 -3.34
C ILE A 33 2.47 19.95 -2.19
N TRP A 34 1.91 20.51 -1.11
CA TRP A 34 2.64 20.93 0.09
C TRP A 34 2.92 19.77 1.05
N SER A 35 2.28 18.61 0.86
CA SER A 35 2.44 17.46 1.75
C SER A 35 3.82 16.83 1.54
N PRO A 36 4.50 16.41 2.61
CA PRO A 36 5.73 15.62 2.50
C PRO A 36 5.52 14.29 1.74
N LEU A 37 4.28 13.81 1.64
CA LEU A 37 3.92 12.63 0.86
C LEU A 37 3.80 12.90 -0.65
N TYR A 38 3.85 14.15 -1.10
CA TYR A 38 3.53 14.50 -2.48
C TYR A 38 4.51 13.91 -3.50
N PHE A 39 5.81 14.00 -3.24
CA PHE A 39 6.82 13.49 -4.16
C PHE A 39 6.72 11.96 -4.36
N PRO A 40 6.70 11.13 -3.29
CA PRO A 40 6.52 9.68 -3.46
C PRO A 40 5.14 9.34 -4.03
N TYR A 41 4.08 10.07 -3.67
CA TYR A 41 2.74 9.92 -4.26
C TYR A 41 2.77 9.98 -5.79
N GLN A 42 3.46 10.96 -6.37
CA GLN A 42 3.55 11.12 -7.84
C GLN A 42 4.27 9.94 -8.49
N ILE A 43 5.39 9.49 -7.93
CA ILE A 43 6.17 8.35 -8.46
C ILE A 43 5.32 7.08 -8.45
N ILE A 44 4.62 6.82 -7.35
CA ILE A 44 3.77 5.63 -7.21
C ILE A 44 2.54 5.76 -8.10
N LYS A 45 1.94 6.95 -8.21
CA LYS A 45 0.79 7.20 -9.08
C LYS A 45 1.09 6.89 -10.54
N GLU A 46 2.26 7.31 -11.02
CA GLU A 46 2.71 7.03 -12.38
C GLU A 46 2.93 5.53 -12.64
N LYS A 47 3.49 4.80 -11.66
CA LYS A 47 3.89 3.39 -11.83
C LYS A 47 2.81 2.37 -11.50
N GLU A 48 2.02 2.64 -10.46
CA GLU A 48 1.12 1.67 -9.82
C GLU A 48 -0.30 2.21 -9.60
N GLY A 49 -0.54 3.51 -9.84
CA GLY A 49 -1.87 4.11 -9.78
C GLY A 49 -2.29 4.60 -8.39
N PRO A 50 -3.56 4.41 -7.97
CA PRO A 50 -4.06 4.88 -6.69
C PRO A 50 -3.16 4.46 -5.51
N ASN A 51 -2.83 5.42 -4.65
CA ASN A 51 -1.93 5.22 -3.51
C ASN A 51 -2.22 6.24 -2.40
N ASP A 52 -1.67 5.97 -1.23
CA ASP A 52 -1.82 6.76 0.00
C ASP A 52 -0.65 7.75 0.24
N GLY A 53 0.26 7.87 -0.72
CA GLY A 53 1.49 8.65 -0.63
C GLY A 53 2.76 7.83 -0.43
N LEU A 54 2.68 6.59 0.08
CA LEU A 54 3.84 5.71 0.27
C LEU A 54 3.62 4.29 -0.25
N VAL A 55 2.38 3.81 -0.30
CA VAL A 55 2.02 2.44 -0.68
C VAL A 55 0.87 2.50 -1.69
N SER A 56 1.01 1.78 -2.81
CA SER A 56 -0.08 1.66 -3.78
C SER A 56 -1.19 0.77 -3.25
N VAL A 57 -2.42 1.02 -3.71
CA VAL A 57 -3.58 0.16 -3.43
C VAL A 57 -3.29 -1.28 -3.91
N LYS A 58 -2.58 -1.42 -5.04
CA LYS A 58 -2.15 -2.73 -5.56
C LYS A 58 -1.23 -3.45 -4.56
N SER A 59 -0.26 -2.75 -3.98
CA SER A 59 0.68 -3.36 -3.04
C SER A 59 0.05 -3.65 -1.67
N ALA A 60 -0.99 -2.91 -1.28
CA ALA A 60 -1.70 -3.10 0.00
C ALA A 60 -2.61 -4.35 0.00
N GLN A 61 -2.90 -4.94 -1.16
CA GLN A 61 -3.73 -6.14 -1.28
C GLN A 61 -2.99 -7.39 -0.76
N CYS A 62 -3.34 -7.84 0.44
CA CYS A 62 -2.84 -9.06 1.05
C CYS A 62 -3.97 -9.87 1.70
N GLY A 63 -4.07 -11.16 1.38
CA GLY A 63 -5.19 -11.99 1.83
C GLY A 63 -6.52 -11.53 1.22
N LYS A 64 -7.60 -11.52 2.03
CA LYS A 64 -8.90 -10.99 1.60
C LYS A 64 -8.90 -9.47 1.69
N TYR A 65 -8.86 -8.82 0.54
CA TYR A 65 -8.98 -7.36 0.46
C TYR A 65 -10.41 -6.92 0.79
N ILE A 66 -10.57 -6.01 1.75
CA ILE A 66 -11.88 -5.53 2.19
C ILE A 66 -12.26 -4.22 1.49
N GLY A 67 -11.29 -3.32 1.25
CA GLY A 67 -11.56 -2.08 0.53
C GLY A 67 -10.45 -1.05 0.62
N THR A 68 -10.67 0.08 -0.05
CA THR A 68 -9.80 1.26 -0.03
C THR A 68 -10.46 2.36 0.79
N VAL A 69 -9.75 2.90 1.76
CA VAL A 69 -10.17 4.05 2.58
C VAL A 69 -9.70 5.35 1.93
N GLU A 70 -10.55 6.37 1.91
CA GLU A 70 -10.20 7.69 1.37
C GLU A 70 -9.41 8.50 2.41
N CYS A 71 -8.10 8.23 2.50
CA CYS A 71 -7.17 8.89 3.40
C CYS A 71 -5.74 8.77 2.85
N ASP A 72 -4.81 9.54 3.42
CA ASP A 72 -3.38 9.34 3.17
C ASP A 72 -2.79 8.30 4.14
N HIS A 73 -1.50 8.02 3.98
CA HIS A 73 -0.82 6.99 4.75
C HIS A 73 -0.82 7.25 6.27
N TRP A 74 -0.81 8.51 6.69
CA TRP A 74 -0.78 8.87 8.10
C TRP A 74 -2.17 8.86 8.72
N ASP A 75 -3.17 9.29 7.94
CA ASP A 75 -4.56 9.31 8.38
C ASP A 75 -5.19 7.92 8.49
N LEU A 76 -4.62 6.90 7.84
CA LEU A 76 -5.12 5.52 7.94
C LEU A 76 -5.08 4.94 9.37
N THR A 77 -4.24 5.50 10.25
CA THR A 77 -4.04 5.01 11.63
C THR A 77 -4.59 5.93 12.72
N ASN A 78 -5.22 7.04 12.34
CA ASN A 78 -5.83 8.01 13.25
C ASN A 78 -7.29 7.68 13.54
#